data_AF-I8WBJ9-F1
#
_entry.id   AF-I8WBJ9-F1
#
_cell.length_a   1.000
_cell.length_b   1.000
_cell.length_c   1.000
_cell.angle_alpha   90.00
_cell.angle_beta   90.00
_cell.angle_gamma   90.00
#
_symmetry.space_group_name_H-M   'P 1'
#
loop_
_entity.id
_entity.type
_entity.pdbx_description
1 polymer ?
#
loop_
_entity_poly.entity_id
_entity_poly.type
_entity_poly.pdbx_seq_one_letter_code
_entity_poly.pdbx_strand_id
1 'polypeptide(L)'
;MIKKLYLPLVALLVLALSSCGKMGELSSDYFTTNPEVLEAIGGKVPVTINGKFPEKYFKKNATVEVTPVLRWKGGEAKGQPAVFQGEKVEGNNQTIAYKAGGSYTMKASFDYVPEMANSELYLDFKITKGKKSYTIPSVKIADGVIATSELPTAASSNASYANDAFQRIIKDAQTANIMFLIQQANLRNSELNSDDIKEFHKKVAEVNADTKNYKLNNIEISAYASPDGGVKLNTGLAENREANTEKYMERQLKKGKIDTNLDAKYTAQDWEGFQELVSKSNLQDKDLILRVLSMYNDPEQREAEIKNISSVYKTLADEILPQLRRARLTANYDIIGRSDDEINEAFNSDPKVLSVEELLYAATLTNDNARKEAIFNKTTQLYPNDFRAYNNLGELAFAAGDAAKAENYFKQAASKNASAPEVNANLGLCELVKGNVAAAETYLGKATGANAAGEALGNLYIKQGQYDRAVNSFGDAKTNSAAQAQILAKDYNKAKATLSAIKNPDAMTDYLMAIVGARTNNASLVSSSIKSAIAKDPSMAEKAANDREFAKYADAIK
;
A
#
# COMPACT_ATOMS: atom_id res chain seq x y z
N MET A 1 -35.61 -34.79 1.22
CA MET A 1 -36.35 -35.55 0.18
C MET A 1 -37.78 -35.04 0.12
N ILE A 2 -38.16 -34.34 -0.94
CA ILE A 2 -39.51 -34.33 -1.53
C ILE A 2 -39.29 -33.92 -2.99
N LYS A 3 -39.74 -34.78 -3.91
CA LYS A 3 -39.51 -34.75 -5.35
C LYS A 3 -40.33 -33.62 -5.99
N LYS A 4 -39.71 -32.79 -6.84
CA LYS A 4 -40.44 -31.96 -7.81
C LYS A 4 -40.90 -32.84 -8.96
N LEU A 5 -42.21 -33.08 -9.01
CA LEU A 5 -42.87 -33.74 -10.12
C LEU A 5 -43.13 -32.69 -11.21
N TYR A 6 -42.58 -32.92 -12.40
CA TYR A 6 -42.99 -32.23 -13.62
C TYR A 6 -44.38 -32.74 -14.02
N LEU A 7 -45.35 -31.85 -14.16
CA LEU A 7 -46.51 -32.08 -15.02
C LEU A 7 -47.00 -30.74 -15.60
N PRO A 8 -47.20 -30.62 -16.91
CA PRO A 8 -47.75 -29.43 -17.53
C PRO A 8 -49.28 -29.53 -17.52
N LEU A 9 -50.01 -28.55 -16.98
CA LEU A 9 -51.39 -28.34 -17.40
C LEU A 9 -51.82 -26.89 -17.17
N VAL A 10 -52.35 -26.34 -18.25
CA VAL A 10 -52.94 -25.02 -18.42
C VAL A 10 -54.10 -24.78 -17.46
N ALA A 11 -54.15 -23.60 -16.84
CA ALA A 11 -55.39 -22.94 -16.47
C ALA A 11 -55.28 -21.44 -16.75
N LEU A 12 -55.64 -21.06 -17.99
CA LEU A 12 -56.14 -19.72 -18.29
C LEU A 12 -57.31 -19.43 -17.35
N LEU A 13 -57.19 -18.46 -16.46
CA LEU A 13 -58.34 -17.71 -15.97
C LEU A 13 -58.36 -16.35 -16.69
N VAL A 14 -58.64 -16.41 -18.00
CA VAL A 14 -59.06 -15.23 -18.74
C VAL A 14 -60.56 -15.06 -18.49
N LEU A 15 -60.90 -14.21 -17.53
CA LEU A 15 -62.23 -13.61 -17.47
C LEU A 15 -62.38 -12.68 -18.68
N ALA A 16 -62.82 -13.26 -19.79
CA ALA A 16 -63.30 -12.52 -20.94
C ALA A 16 -64.69 -11.94 -20.61
N LEU A 17 -64.74 -10.65 -20.28
CA LEU A 17 -65.93 -9.84 -20.45
C LEU A 17 -65.61 -8.63 -21.34
N SER A 18 -66.58 -8.35 -22.20
CA SER A 18 -66.61 -7.46 -23.34
C SER A 18 -66.45 -5.96 -23.01
N SER A 19 -66.11 -5.18 -24.04
CA SER A 19 -66.37 -3.73 -24.18
C SER A 19 -65.57 -2.76 -23.30
N CYS A 20 -64.81 -1.84 -23.93
CA CYS A 20 -64.36 -0.55 -23.37
C CYS A 20 -63.79 -0.46 -21.93
N GLY A 21 -63.32 -1.55 -21.34
CA GLY A 21 -62.79 -1.56 -19.96
C GLY A 21 -61.44 -0.86 -19.77
N LYS A 22 -61.21 -0.38 -18.53
CA LYS A 22 -59.89 0.04 -18.02
C LYS A 22 -58.88 -1.12 -18.15
N MET A 23 -57.60 -0.80 -18.21
CA MET A 23 -56.52 -1.80 -18.10
C MET A 23 -56.50 -2.30 -16.65
N GLY A 24 -56.42 -3.63 -16.48
CA GLY A 24 -56.48 -4.29 -15.18
C GLY A 24 -55.11 -4.53 -14.56
N GLU A 25 -55.09 -5.28 -13.47
CA GLU A 25 -53.87 -5.70 -12.77
C GLU A 25 -52.96 -6.59 -13.63
N LEU A 26 -51.66 -6.59 -13.31
CA LEU A 26 -50.66 -7.44 -13.93
C LEU A 26 -50.13 -8.45 -12.90
N SER A 27 -49.95 -9.70 -13.31
CA SER A 27 -49.28 -10.72 -12.48
C SER A 27 -47.78 -10.48 -12.41
N SER A 28 -47.15 -10.88 -11.31
CA SER A 28 -45.68 -10.96 -11.17
C SER A 28 -45.03 -11.87 -12.21
N ASP A 29 -45.75 -12.88 -12.73
CA ASP A 29 -45.25 -13.83 -13.74
C ASP A 29 -44.86 -13.16 -15.07
N TYR A 30 -45.27 -11.91 -15.27
CA TYR A 30 -44.91 -11.12 -16.45
C TYR A 30 -43.58 -10.39 -16.30
N PHE A 31 -42.90 -10.51 -15.16
CA PHE A 31 -41.69 -9.76 -14.86
C PHE A 31 -40.60 -10.67 -14.32
N THR A 32 -39.37 -10.40 -14.74
CA THR A 32 -38.17 -11.01 -14.15
C THR A 32 -37.10 -9.95 -13.93
N THR A 33 -36.22 -10.21 -12.97
CA THR A 33 -35.06 -9.37 -12.68
C THR A 33 -33.77 -10.12 -12.93
N ASN A 34 -32.74 -9.36 -13.31
CA ASN A 34 -31.36 -9.81 -13.32
C ASN A 34 -30.50 -8.77 -12.59
N PRO A 35 -29.87 -9.12 -11.45
CA PRO A 35 -29.95 -10.43 -10.78
C PRO A 35 -31.35 -10.72 -10.22
N GLU A 36 -31.68 -12.01 -10.05
CA GLU A 36 -32.99 -12.46 -9.50
C GLU A 36 -33.16 -12.00 -8.05
N VAL A 37 -32.11 -12.14 -7.25
CA VAL A 37 -31.97 -11.52 -5.93
C VAL A 37 -31.10 -10.27 -6.09
N LEU A 38 -31.58 -9.13 -5.60
CA LEU A 38 -30.84 -7.88 -5.74
C LEU A 38 -29.53 -7.93 -4.94
N GLU A 39 -28.50 -7.26 -5.45
CA GLU A 39 -27.18 -7.21 -4.82
C GLU A 39 -26.61 -5.80 -4.89
N ALA A 40 -25.99 -5.35 -3.81
CA ALA A 40 -25.24 -4.10 -3.78
C ALA A 40 -23.88 -4.30 -4.45
N ILE A 41 -23.53 -3.41 -5.36
CA ILE A 41 -22.27 -3.40 -6.10
C ILE A 41 -21.79 -1.95 -6.15
N GLY A 42 -20.67 -1.69 -5.46
CA GLY A 42 -20.03 -0.37 -5.43
C GLY A 42 -20.96 0.76 -4.98
N GLY A 43 -21.68 0.57 -3.86
CA GLY A 43 -22.61 1.55 -3.32
C GLY A 43 -23.92 1.70 -4.10
N LYS A 44 -24.20 0.83 -5.08
CA LYS A 44 -25.43 0.87 -5.89
C LYS A 44 -26.11 -0.48 -5.95
N VAL A 45 -27.40 -0.49 -6.26
CA VAL A 45 -28.21 -1.69 -6.51
C VAL A 45 -28.62 -1.69 -7.97
N PRO A 46 -27.77 -2.20 -8.89
CA PRO A 46 -28.13 -2.32 -10.30
C PRO A 46 -29.11 -3.46 -10.52
N VAL A 47 -30.14 -3.21 -11.34
CA VAL A 47 -31.10 -4.24 -11.74
C VAL A 47 -31.52 -4.05 -13.19
N THR A 48 -31.56 -5.15 -13.94
CA THR A 48 -32.22 -5.23 -15.24
C THR A 48 -33.57 -5.89 -15.05
N ILE A 49 -34.64 -5.22 -15.47
CA ILE A 49 -36.02 -5.69 -15.36
C ILE A 49 -36.51 -6.03 -16.77
N ASN A 50 -36.97 -7.27 -16.96
CA ASN A 50 -37.62 -7.70 -18.19
C ASN A 50 -39.11 -7.83 -17.91
N GLY A 51 -39.92 -7.08 -18.65
CA GLY A 51 -41.38 -7.10 -18.50
C GLY A 51 -42.07 -7.54 -19.78
N LYS A 52 -43.25 -8.15 -19.64
CA LYS A 52 -44.11 -8.56 -20.74
C LYS A 52 -45.53 -8.03 -20.54
N PHE A 53 -46.00 -7.23 -21.48
CA PHE A 53 -47.43 -6.94 -21.58
C PHE A 53 -48.12 -8.11 -22.30
N PRO A 54 -49.14 -8.74 -21.69
CA PRO A 54 -49.81 -9.90 -22.29
C PRO A 54 -50.60 -9.54 -23.56
N GLU A 55 -50.92 -10.57 -24.34
CA GLU A 55 -51.83 -10.44 -25.48
C GLU A 55 -53.17 -9.82 -25.05
N LYS A 56 -53.73 -8.96 -25.89
CA LYS A 56 -55.03 -8.29 -25.69
C LYS A 56 -55.12 -7.42 -24.43
N TYR A 57 -53.98 -7.07 -23.81
CA TYR A 57 -53.93 -6.20 -22.63
C TYR A 57 -53.78 -4.72 -22.99
N PHE A 58 -52.73 -4.37 -23.74
CA PHE A 58 -52.31 -2.98 -23.97
C PHE A 58 -53.27 -2.23 -24.90
N LYS A 59 -54.10 -1.33 -24.36
CA LYS A 59 -55.14 -0.65 -25.16
C LYS A 59 -54.50 0.26 -26.21
N LYS A 60 -55.03 0.21 -27.43
CA LYS A 60 -54.47 0.90 -28.61
C LYS A 60 -54.29 2.40 -28.42
N ASN A 61 -55.14 3.07 -27.65
CA ASN A 61 -55.15 4.52 -27.44
C ASN A 61 -54.73 4.93 -26.02
N ALA A 62 -53.88 4.12 -25.37
CA ALA A 62 -53.37 4.39 -24.04
C ALA A 62 -51.83 4.44 -24.03
N THR A 63 -51.28 5.12 -23.05
CA THR A 63 -49.88 5.00 -22.63
C THR A 63 -49.81 4.39 -21.24
N VAL A 64 -48.73 3.67 -20.97
CA VAL A 64 -48.43 3.09 -19.65
C VAL A 64 -47.04 3.55 -19.26
N GLU A 65 -46.96 4.33 -18.20
CA GLU A 65 -45.70 4.67 -17.53
C GLU A 65 -45.42 3.61 -16.46
N VAL A 66 -44.25 2.98 -16.54
CA VAL A 66 -43.76 1.96 -15.62
C VAL A 66 -42.61 2.56 -14.83
N THR A 67 -42.72 2.60 -13.51
CA THR A 67 -41.68 3.13 -12.62
C THR A 67 -41.18 2.04 -11.68
N PRO A 68 -39.88 1.69 -11.72
CA PRO A 68 -39.31 0.79 -10.72
C PRO A 68 -39.11 1.53 -9.39
N VAL A 69 -39.58 0.93 -8.29
CA VAL A 69 -39.54 1.52 -6.95
C VAL A 69 -39.01 0.49 -5.96
N LEU A 70 -37.85 0.76 -5.38
CA LEU A 70 -37.28 -0.05 -4.30
C LEU A 70 -37.83 0.48 -2.96
N ARG A 71 -38.55 -0.36 -2.21
CA ARG A 71 -39.24 0.03 -0.97
C ARG A 71 -38.65 -0.70 0.22
N TRP A 72 -38.49 -0.02 1.35
CA TRP A 72 -38.07 -0.62 2.63
C TRP A 72 -38.82 0.03 3.78
N LYS A 73 -38.64 -0.48 5.00
CA LYS A 73 -39.26 0.11 6.18
C LYS A 73 -38.70 1.51 6.40
N GLY A 74 -39.54 2.53 6.21
CA GLY A 74 -39.19 3.94 6.44
C GLY A 74 -38.79 4.73 5.18
N GLY A 75 -38.78 4.12 3.99
CA GLY A 75 -38.44 4.86 2.77
C GLY A 75 -38.68 4.11 1.46
N GLU A 76 -38.56 4.84 0.36
CA GLU A 76 -38.54 4.30 -0.99
C GLU A 76 -37.55 5.09 -1.89
N ALA A 77 -37.00 4.41 -2.89
CA ALA A 77 -36.20 5.01 -3.95
C ALA A 77 -36.85 4.72 -5.30
N LYS A 78 -37.04 5.75 -6.13
CA LYS A 78 -37.65 5.63 -7.46
C LYS A 78 -36.58 5.67 -8.54
N GLY A 79 -36.65 4.72 -9.46
CA GLY A 79 -35.82 4.72 -10.66
C GLY A 79 -36.48 5.56 -11.77
N GLN A 80 -35.79 5.65 -12.90
CA GLN A 80 -36.29 6.36 -14.06
C GLN A 80 -37.50 5.63 -14.66
N PRO A 81 -38.63 6.32 -14.89
CA PRO A 81 -39.80 5.71 -15.50
C PRO A 81 -39.56 5.44 -17.00
N ALA A 82 -40.19 4.38 -17.52
CA ALA A 82 -40.30 4.14 -18.96
C ALA A 82 -41.76 4.22 -19.40
N VAL A 83 -42.01 4.91 -20.51
CA VAL A 83 -43.35 5.04 -21.08
C VAL A 83 -43.47 4.12 -22.29
N PHE A 84 -44.57 3.38 -22.34
CA PHE A 84 -44.97 2.54 -23.46
C PHE A 84 -46.28 3.07 -24.04
N GLN A 85 -46.52 2.84 -25.33
CA GLN A 85 -47.70 3.38 -26.01
C GLN A 85 -48.43 2.34 -26.86
N GLY A 86 -49.73 2.53 -27.04
CA GLY A 86 -50.54 1.67 -27.91
C GLY A 86 -50.47 2.12 -29.37
N GLU A 87 -50.85 1.22 -30.28
CA GLU A 87 -50.79 1.40 -31.75
C GLU A 87 -51.47 2.66 -32.31
N LYS A 88 -52.37 3.31 -31.58
CA LYS A 88 -53.13 4.50 -31.99
C LYS A 88 -52.75 5.76 -31.21
N VAL A 89 -51.69 5.72 -30.41
CA VAL A 89 -51.14 6.90 -29.74
C VAL A 89 -50.07 7.52 -30.64
N GLU A 90 -50.18 8.81 -30.92
CA GLU A 90 -49.14 9.57 -31.60
C GLU A 90 -48.02 9.91 -30.61
N GLY A 91 -46.82 9.41 -30.84
CA GLY A 91 -45.66 9.60 -29.95
C GLY A 91 -44.47 8.71 -30.35
N ASN A 92 -43.33 8.92 -29.70
CA ASN A 92 -42.07 8.23 -29.99
C ASN A 92 -41.72 7.13 -28.97
N ASN A 93 -42.66 6.74 -28.10
CA ASN A 93 -42.42 5.68 -27.12
C ASN A 93 -42.48 4.29 -27.79
N GLN A 94 -41.96 3.27 -27.11
CA GLN A 94 -42.07 1.90 -27.60
C GLN A 94 -43.54 1.49 -27.74
N THR A 95 -43.93 1.13 -28.95
CA THR A 95 -45.30 0.71 -29.28
C THR A 95 -45.52 -0.75 -28.89
N ILE A 96 -46.61 -1.03 -28.15
CA ILE A 96 -47.04 -2.37 -27.76
C ILE A 96 -48.31 -2.74 -28.54
N ALA A 97 -48.25 -3.85 -29.27
CA ALA A 97 -49.37 -4.32 -30.09
C ALA A 97 -50.49 -4.85 -29.21
N TYR A 98 -51.73 -4.42 -29.45
CA TYR A 98 -52.87 -4.93 -28.67
C TYR A 98 -53.03 -6.43 -28.83
N LYS A 99 -52.94 -6.97 -30.05
CA LYS A 99 -53.20 -8.40 -30.29
C LYS A 99 -52.10 -9.29 -29.73
N ALA A 100 -50.84 -8.97 -30.00
CA ALA A 100 -49.69 -9.82 -29.66
C ALA A 100 -49.06 -9.50 -28.29
N GLY A 101 -49.42 -8.37 -27.67
CA GLY A 101 -48.71 -7.85 -26.51
C GLY A 101 -47.32 -7.33 -26.90
N GLY A 102 -46.39 -7.34 -25.95
CA GLY A 102 -45.01 -6.94 -26.21
C GLY A 102 -44.11 -7.07 -24.99
N SER A 103 -42.83 -7.31 -25.24
CA SER A 103 -41.80 -7.38 -24.18
C SER A 103 -40.97 -6.10 -24.16
N TYR A 104 -40.41 -5.79 -23.00
CA TYR A 104 -39.48 -4.69 -22.82
C TYR A 104 -38.40 -5.05 -21.80
N THR A 105 -37.30 -4.32 -21.87
CA THR A 105 -36.23 -4.37 -20.89
C THR A 105 -35.95 -2.96 -20.41
N MET A 106 -35.87 -2.76 -19.10
CA MET A 106 -35.44 -1.51 -18.48
C MET A 106 -34.30 -1.77 -17.51
N LYS A 107 -33.41 -0.79 -17.37
CA LYS A 107 -32.34 -0.82 -16.38
C LYS A 107 -32.62 0.22 -15.30
N ALA A 108 -32.49 -0.18 -14.05
CA ALA A 108 -32.56 0.72 -12.91
C ALA A 108 -31.30 0.55 -12.06
N SER A 109 -30.96 1.61 -11.33
CA SER A 109 -29.87 1.60 -10.36
C SER A 109 -30.25 2.55 -9.24
N PHE A 110 -30.16 2.07 -8.00
CA PHE A 110 -30.48 2.82 -6.80
C PHE A 110 -29.20 2.99 -5.96
N ASP A 111 -29.00 4.14 -5.35
CA ASP A 111 -27.91 4.29 -4.38
C ASP A 111 -28.24 3.48 -3.13
N TYR A 112 -27.30 2.65 -2.66
CA TYR A 112 -27.53 1.74 -1.54
C TYR A 112 -27.56 2.50 -0.22
N VAL A 113 -28.51 2.14 0.64
CA VAL A 113 -28.50 2.48 2.07
C VAL A 113 -28.71 1.22 2.91
N PRO A 114 -28.18 1.14 4.15
CA PRO A 114 -28.23 -0.07 4.98
C PRO A 114 -29.62 -0.69 5.14
N GLU A 115 -30.66 0.13 5.21
CA GLU A 115 -32.06 -0.28 5.37
C GLU A 115 -32.58 -1.09 4.18
N MET A 116 -31.93 -1.00 3.01
CA MET A 116 -32.27 -1.77 1.82
C MET A 116 -31.99 -3.28 1.96
N ALA A 117 -31.29 -3.72 3.01
CA ALA A 117 -31.13 -5.16 3.30
C ALA A 117 -32.50 -5.88 3.39
N ASN A 118 -33.53 -5.17 3.86
CA ASN A 118 -34.92 -5.64 3.90
C ASN A 118 -35.83 -4.84 2.96
N SER A 119 -35.39 -4.59 1.73
CA SER A 119 -36.23 -3.97 0.71
C SER A 119 -37.02 -4.96 -0.14
N GLU A 120 -37.92 -4.44 -0.96
CA GLU A 120 -38.64 -5.16 -2.01
C GLU A 120 -38.73 -4.24 -3.24
N LEU A 121 -38.52 -4.80 -4.44
CA LEU A 121 -38.63 -4.04 -5.68
C LEU A 121 -40.02 -4.19 -6.26
N TYR A 122 -40.65 -3.06 -6.53
CA TYR A 122 -41.96 -2.95 -7.13
C TYR A 122 -41.90 -2.27 -8.50
N LEU A 123 -42.89 -2.56 -9.33
CA LEU A 123 -43.25 -1.75 -10.49
C LEU A 123 -44.55 -1.02 -10.22
N ASP A 124 -44.49 0.31 -10.29
CA ASP A 124 -45.66 1.18 -10.28
C ASP A 124 -46.10 1.49 -11.70
N PHE A 125 -47.42 1.52 -11.90
CA PHE A 125 -48.02 1.67 -13.22
C PHE A 125 -49.00 2.84 -13.24
N LYS A 126 -48.78 3.77 -14.16
CA LYS A 126 -49.71 4.88 -14.44
C LYS A 126 -50.17 4.80 -15.88
N ILE A 127 -51.47 4.59 -16.06
CA ILE A 127 -52.10 4.47 -17.37
C ILE A 127 -52.76 5.79 -17.73
N THR A 128 -52.50 6.28 -18.94
CA THR A 128 -53.18 7.47 -19.50
C THR A 128 -53.91 7.10 -20.78
N LYS A 129 -55.20 7.39 -20.85
CA LYS A 129 -56.06 7.15 -22.02
C LYS A 129 -56.79 8.44 -22.38
N GLY A 130 -56.38 9.09 -23.47
CA GLY A 130 -56.82 10.45 -23.78
C GLY A 130 -56.42 11.42 -22.65
N LYS A 131 -57.39 12.16 -22.09
CA LYS A 131 -57.15 13.11 -20.98
C LYS A 131 -57.27 12.50 -19.57
N LYS A 132 -57.57 11.21 -19.45
CA LYS A 132 -57.80 10.55 -18.15
C LYS A 132 -56.60 9.68 -17.78
N SER A 133 -56.14 9.80 -16.54
CA SER A 133 -55.10 8.94 -15.96
C SER A 133 -55.58 8.20 -14.73
N TYR A 134 -55.05 7.01 -14.48
CA TYR A 134 -55.28 6.21 -13.27
C TYR A 134 -54.10 5.26 -13.05
N THR A 135 -53.97 4.75 -11.84
CA THR A 135 -52.98 3.72 -11.48
C THR A 135 -53.64 2.35 -11.38
N ILE A 136 -52.82 1.31 -11.51
CA ILE A 136 -53.17 -0.07 -11.13
C ILE A 136 -52.24 -0.49 -9.97
N PRO A 137 -52.60 -1.55 -9.22
CA PRO A 137 -51.74 -2.09 -8.17
C PRO A 137 -50.30 -2.30 -8.60
N SER A 138 -49.37 -1.97 -7.69
CA SER A 138 -47.95 -2.23 -7.86
C SER A 138 -47.69 -3.73 -7.88
N VAL A 139 -46.72 -4.14 -8.69
CA VAL A 139 -46.31 -5.56 -8.76
C VAL A 139 -44.95 -5.72 -8.11
N LYS A 140 -44.85 -6.58 -7.09
CA LYS A 140 -43.55 -6.97 -6.51
C LYS A 140 -42.83 -7.88 -7.50
N ILE A 141 -41.57 -7.57 -7.79
CA ILE A 141 -40.77 -8.28 -8.81
C ILE A 141 -39.43 -8.80 -8.29
N ALA A 142 -38.93 -8.33 -7.14
CA ALA A 142 -37.77 -8.91 -6.48
C ALA A 142 -37.78 -8.65 -4.97
N ASP A 143 -37.07 -9.50 -4.24
CA ASP A 143 -36.80 -9.39 -2.80
C ASP A 143 -35.49 -8.64 -2.52
N GLY A 144 -35.25 -8.31 -1.24
CA GLY A 144 -34.21 -7.42 -0.72
C GLY A 144 -32.77 -7.61 -1.20
N VAL A 145 -31.91 -6.71 -0.75
CA VAL A 145 -30.56 -6.55 -1.30
C VAL A 145 -29.53 -7.36 -0.50
N ILE A 146 -28.80 -8.24 -1.17
CA ILE A 146 -27.55 -8.82 -0.65
C ILE A 146 -26.51 -7.70 -0.59
N ALA A 147 -26.01 -7.41 0.60
CA ALA A 147 -25.15 -6.26 0.86
C ALA A 147 -23.74 -6.65 1.36
N THR A 148 -23.26 -7.84 0.99
CA THR A 148 -21.95 -8.34 1.40
C THR A 148 -20.81 -7.42 1.00
N SER A 149 -20.91 -6.69 -0.11
CA SER A 149 -19.96 -5.67 -0.55
C SER A 149 -19.91 -4.43 0.35
N GLU A 150 -20.95 -4.20 1.14
CA GLU A 150 -21.11 -3.02 2.00
C GLU A 150 -20.78 -3.30 3.47
N LEU A 151 -20.31 -4.51 3.79
CA LEU A 151 -19.81 -4.81 5.13
C LEU A 151 -18.62 -3.89 5.49
N PRO A 152 -18.56 -3.36 6.73
CA PRO A 152 -17.61 -2.32 7.14
C PRO A 152 -16.22 -2.89 7.49
N THR A 153 -15.68 -3.77 6.65
CA THR A 153 -14.40 -4.45 6.87
C THR A 153 -13.19 -3.49 6.82
N ALA A 154 -13.31 -2.37 6.10
CA ALA A 154 -12.31 -1.31 6.04
C ALA A 154 -11.97 -0.74 7.43
N ALA A 155 -12.93 -0.72 8.36
CA ALA A 155 -12.72 -0.25 9.73
C ALA A 155 -11.84 -1.20 10.57
N SER A 156 -11.68 -2.45 10.11
CA SER A 156 -10.81 -3.47 10.72
C SER A 156 -9.53 -3.73 9.93
N SER A 157 -9.23 -2.89 8.93
CA SER A 157 -8.02 -3.02 8.12
C SER A 157 -6.77 -2.53 8.88
N ASN A 158 -5.61 -3.01 8.47
CA ASN A 158 -4.34 -2.54 9.02
C ASN A 158 -4.01 -1.16 8.45
N ALA A 159 -3.81 -0.18 9.33
CA ALA A 159 -3.24 1.10 8.94
C ALA A 159 -1.72 0.95 8.69
N SER A 160 -1.21 1.77 7.79
CA SER A 160 0.19 1.82 7.39
C SER A 160 1.06 2.38 8.50
N TYR A 161 2.08 1.62 8.89
CA TYR A 161 3.08 2.01 9.88
C TYR A 161 4.25 2.72 9.22
N ALA A 162 4.69 3.84 9.79
CA ALA A 162 5.86 4.57 9.33
C ALA A 162 7.09 4.09 10.11
N ASN A 163 7.99 3.38 9.41
CA ASN A 163 9.15 2.73 10.02
C ASN A 163 10.17 3.74 10.56
N ASP A 164 10.90 3.31 11.59
CA ASP A 164 12.18 3.94 11.94
C ASP A 164 13.25 3.61 10.88
N ALA A 165 14.35 4.36 10.93
CA ALA A 165 15.56 4.14 10.18
C ALA A 165 16.73 3.82 11.13
N PHE A 166 16.44 3.25 12.31
CA PHE A 166 17.45 2.96 13.31
C PHE A 166 18.42 1.90 12.80
N GLN A 167 19.70 2.22 12.84
CA GLN A 167 20.78 1.29 12.60
C GLN A 167 21.65 1.25 13.84
N ARG A 168 21.71 0.08 14.48
CA ARG A 168 22.55 -0.10 15.67
C ARG A 168 24.04 -0.04 15.33
N ILE A 169 24.42 -0.43 14.12
CA ILE A 169 25.81 -0.44 13.68
C ILE A 169 25.90 0.40 12.41
N ILE A 170 26.61 1.52 12.50
CA ILE A 170 26.91 2.40 11.36
C ILE A 170 28.38 2.23 11.03
N LYS A 171 28.69 1.88 9.78
CA LYS A 171 30.08 1.77 9.32
C LYS A 171 30.60 3.13 8.89
N ASP A 172 31.80 3.47 9.33
CA ASP A 172 32.45 4.74 9.01
C ASP A 172 33.96 4.54 8.84
N ALA A 173 34.63 5.53 8.25
CA ALA A 173 36.06 5.48 8.00
C ALA A 173 36.74 6.84 8.13
N GLN A 174 37.86 6.87 8.85
CA GLN A 174 38.76 8.02 8.88
C GLN A 174 39.89 7.81 7.88
N THR A 175 40.20 8.81 7.06
CA THR A 175 41.29 8.73 6.09
C THR A 175 42.36 9.80 6.32
N ALA A 176 43.59 9.50 5.89
CA ALA A 176 44.67 10.48 5.80
C ALA A 176 45.67 10.08 4.71
N ASN A 177 46.40 11.05 4.17
CA ASN A 177 47.43 10.81 3.16
C ASN A 177 48.82 11.19 3.68
N ILE A 178 49.81 10.38 3.31
CA ILE A 178 51.23 10.71 3.46
C ILE A 178 51.81 10.94 2.06
N MET A 179 52.32 12.15 1.78
CA MET A 179 52.81 12.51 0.45
C MET A 179 54.30 12.24 0.27
N PHE A 180 54.66 11.65 -0.85
CA PHE A 180 56.03 11.33 -1.23
C PHE A 180 56.55 12.27 -2.31
N LEU A 181 57.86 12.57 -2.24
CA LEU A 181 58.55 13.28 -3.30
C LEU A 181 58.72 12.37 -4.53
N ILE A 182 59.01 12.98 -5.67
CA ILE A 182 59.27 12.27 -6.94
C ILE A 182 60.38 11.24 -6.75
N GLN A 183 60.15 10.02 -7.23
CA GLN A 183 61.09 8.89 -7.15
C GLN A 183 61.62 8.57 -5.73
N GLN A 184 60.89 8.96 -4.69
CA GLN A 184 61.24 8.70 -3.29
C GLN A 184 60.18 7.87 -2.59
N ALA A 185 60.61 7.06 -1.63
CA ALA A 185 59.75 6.24 -0.77
C ALA A 185 59.95 6.52 0.73
N ASN A 186 60.85 7.43 1.10
CA ASN A 186 61.10 7.79 2.49
C ASN A 186 59.96 8.66 3.05
N LEU A 187 59.55 8.35 4.28
CA LEU A 187 58.60 9.16 5.03
C LEU A 187 59.28 10.45 5.51
N ARG A 188 58.63 11.59 5.30
CA ARG A 188 59.15 12.91 5.71
C ARG A 188 58.47 13.37 6.99
N ASN A 189 59.23 13.97 7.90
CA ASN A 189 58.68 14.42 9.18
C ASN A 189 57.56 15.46 9.02
N SER A 190 57.61 16.30 7.98
CA SER A 190 56.53 17.25 7.68
C SER A 190 55.20 16.58 7.36
N GLU A 191 55.24 15.40 6.73
CA GLU A 191 54.04 14.63 6.37
C GLU A 191 53.52 13.83 7.55
N LEU A 192 54.42 13.23 8.33
CA LEU A 192 54.04 12.48 9.53
C LEU A 192 53.45 13.36 10.65
N ASN A 193 53.62 14.68 10.54
CA ASN A 193 53.05 15.67 11.46
C ASN A 193 52.08 16.63 10.74
N SER A 194 51.54 16.23 9.58
CA SER A 194 50.43 16.95 8.94
C SER A 194 49.19 16.88 9.83
N ASP A 195 48.25 17.81 9.61
CA ASP A 195 47.02 17.85 10.41
C ASP A 195 46.13 16.63 10.13
N ASP A 196 46.05 16.18 8.87
CA ASP A 196 45.35 14.94 8.49
C ASP A 196 45.87 13.72 9.26
N ILE A 197 47.19 13.56 9.39
CA ILE A 197 47.80 12.43 10.10
C ILE A 197 47.58 12.54 11.61
N LYS A 198 47.61 13.75 12.18
CA LYS A 198 47.26 13.97 13.60
C LYS A 198 45.81 13.62 13.87
N GLU A 199 44.90 14.05 13.01
CA GLU A 199 43.46 13.78 13.11
C GLU A 199 43.19 12.28 12.97
N PHE A 200 43.85 11.62 12.02
CA PHE A 200 43.78 10.16 11.88
C PHE A 200 44.20 9.43 13.15
N HIS A 201 45.38 9.74 13.70
CA HIS A 201 45.85 9.11 14.94
C HIS A 201 44.93 9.42 16.13
N LYS A 202 44.43 10.65 16.23
CA LYS A 202 43.46 11.04 17.26
C LYS A 202 42.20 10.19 17.16
N LYS A 203 41.64 10.03 15.96
CA LYS A 203 40.42 9.24 15.76
C LYS A 203 40.63 7.75 16.03
N VAL A 204 41.75 7.19 15.57
CA VAL A 204 42.10 5.79 15.87
C VAL A 204 42.24 5.56 17.38
N ALA A 205 42.87 6.49 18.10
CA ALA A 205 42.98 6.43 19.55
C ALA A 205 41.62 6.57 20.26
N GLU A 206 40.75 7.46 19.80
CA GLU A 206 39.38 7.63 20.31
C GLU A 206 38.55 6.35 20.16
N VAL A 207 38.52 5.78 18.95
CA VAL A 207 37.81 4.54 18.63
C VAL A 207 38.32 3.37 19.46
N ASN A 208 39.64 3.27 19.68
CA ASN A 208 40.21 2.22 20.50
C ASN A 208 39.94 2.41 22.01
N ALA A 209 39.80 3.66 22.47
CA ALA A 209 39.54 3.96 23.87
C ALA A 209 38.08 3.73 24.28
N ASP A 210 37.14 3.97 23.36
CA ASP A 210 35.71 3.81 23.59
C ASP A 210 35.15 2.58 22.86
N THR A 211 35.52 1.40 23.36
CA THR A 211 35.06 0.11 22.82
C THR A 211 33.58 -0.18 23.07
N LYS A 212 32.90 0.68 23.84
CA LYS A 212 31.47 0.62 24.04
C LYS A 212 30.72 1.19 22.84
N ASN A 213 31.13 2.38 22.37
CA ASN A 213 30.45 3.08 21.28
C ASN A 213 31.14 2.88 19.93
N TYR A 214 32.33 2.29 19.89
CA TYR A 214 33.05 2.04 18.66
C TYR A 214 33.71 0.67 18.61
N LYS A 215 33.93 0.19 17.39
CA LYS A 215 34.78 -0.97 17.12
C LYS A 215 35.69 -0.69 15.94
N LEU A 216 36.99 -0.65 16.18
CA LEU A 216 37.98 -0.61 15.10
C LEU A 216 37.99 -1.96 14.39
N ASN A 217 37.76 -1.97 13.08
CA ASN A 217 37.72 -3.20 12.30
C ASN A 217 39.09 -3.55 11.73
N ASN A 218 39.70 -2.61 11.02
CA ASN A 218 41.05 -2.70 10.46
C ASN A 218 41.57 -1.31 10.10
N ILE A 219 42.87 -1.24 9.82
CA ILE A 219 43.49 -0.09 9.15
C ILE A 219 44.07 -0.56 7.82
N GLU A 220 43.60 0.02 6.72
CA GLU A 220 44.12 -0.24 5.39
C GLU A 220 45.21 0.78 5.04
N ILE A 221 46.27 0.30 4.41
CA ILE A 221 47.33 1.11 3.81
C ILE A 221 47.29 0.85 2.31
N SER A 222 47.01 1.89 1.52
CA SER A 222 47.10 1.83 0.06
C SER A 222 48.19 2.78 -0.42
N ALA A 223 49.32 2.24 -0.88
CA ALA A 223 50.42 3.05 -1.39
C ALA A 223 50.46 3.08 -2.92
N TYR A 224 50.81 4.25 -3.46
CA TYR A 224 50.72 4.52 -4.89
C TYR A 224 52.03 5.13 -5.41
N ALA A 225 52.35 4.83 -6.66
CA ALA A 225 53.22 5.68 -7.46
C ALA A 225 52.44 6.39 -8.56
N SER A 226 52.91 7.60 -8.90
CA SER A 226 52.34 8.41 -9.97
C SER A 226 52.68 7.78 -11.32
N PRO A 227 51.79 7.87 -12.33
CA PRO A 227 52.00 7.26 -13.64
C PRO A 227 52.91 8.11 -14.56
N ASP A 228 54.08 8.51 -14.04
CA ASP A 228 55.07 9.36 -14.72
C ASP A 228 56.46 8.73 -14.82
N GLY A 229 56.58 7.46 -14.45
CA GLY A 229 57.77 6.64 -14.57
C GLY A 229 57.46 5.23 -15.08
N GLY A 230 58.47 4.56 -15.63
CA GLY A 230 58.31 3.22 -16.18
C GLY A 230 57.81 2.21 -15.14
N VAL A 231 57.01 1.23 -15.59
CA VAL A 231 56.29 0.28 -14.74
C VAL A 231 57.19 -0.35 -13.67
N LYS A 232 58.39 -0.82 -14.04
CA LYS A 232 59.33 -1.45 -13.11
C LYS A 232 59.76 -0.52 -11.96
N LEU A 233 60.05 0.75 -12.26
CA LEU A 233 60.43 1.74 -11.25
C LEU A 233 59.26 2.02 -10.31
N ASN A 234 58.09 2.22 -10.89
CA ASN A 234 56.88 2.56 -10.18
C ASN A 234 56.37 1.43 -9.27
N THR A 235 56.49 0.17 -9.70
CA THR A 235 56.25 -1.00 -8.84
C THR A 235 57.15 -0.97 -7.61
N GLY A 236 58.47 -0.80 -7.80
CA GLY A 236 59.41 -0.73 -6.69
C GLY A 236 59.17 0.46 -5.76
N LEU A 237 58.76 1.61 -6.29
CA LEU A 237 58.41 2.78 -5.47
C LEU A 237 57.15 2.53 -4.64
N ALA A 238 56.09 1.98 -5.24
CA ALA A 238 54.83 1.72 -4.56
C ALA A 238 55.01 0.68 -3.45
N GLU A 239 55.74 -0.41 -3.71
CA GLU A 239 56.08 -1.45 -2.74
C GLU A 239 56.91 -0.89 -1.57
N ASN A 240 57.95 -0.11 -1.85
CA ASN A 240 58.76 0.50 -0.79
C ASN A 240 57.98 1.54 0.04
N ARG A 241 57.06 2.29 -0.58
CA ARG A 241 56.19 3.26 0.12
C ARG A 241 55.21 2.55 1.04
N GLU A 242 54.62 1.45 0.58
CA GLU A 242 53.76 0.58 1.37
C GLU A 242 54.54 0.06 2.59
N ALA A 243 55.65 -0.65 2.38
CA ALA A 243 56.45 -1.23 3.46
C ALA A 243 56.98 -0.20 4.47
N ASN A 244 57.35 1.01 4.02
CA ASN A 244 57.78 2.08 4.92
C ASN A 244 56.62 2.64 5.75
N THR A 245 55.43 2.77 5.14
CA THR A 245 54.23 3.26 5.80
C THR A 245 53.69 2.22 6.79
N GLU A 246 53.68 0.93 6.41
CA GLU A 246 53.31 -0.18 7.28
C GLU A 246 54.18 -0.21 8.54
N LYS A 247 55.51 -0.23 8.39
CA LYS A 247 56.45 -0.15 9.53
C LYS A 247 56.30 1.10 10.38
N TYR A 248 55.86 2.22 9.80
CA TYR A 248 55.53 3.41 10.57
C TYR A 248 54.26 3.19 11.39
N MET A 249 53.18 2.68 10.77
CA MET A 249 51.91 2.43 11.43
C MET A 249 52.01 1.36 12.52
N GLU A 250 52.69 0.24 12.29
CA GLU A 250 52.96 -0.78 13.31
C GLU A 250 53.59 -0.18 14.57
N ARG A 251 54.56 0.74 14.39
CA ARG A 251 55.19 1.44 15.52
C ARG A 251 54.23 2.37 16.23
N GLN A 252 53.35 3.08 15.53
CA GLN A 252 52.35 3.95 16.16
C GLN A 252 51.29 3.15 16.92
N LEU A 253 50.77 2.07 16.32
CA LEU A 253 49.79 1.19 16.96
C LEU A 253 50.38 0.51 18.21
N LYS A 254 51.62 0.01 18.13
CA LYS A 254 52.33 -0.55 19.27
C LYS A 254 52.53 0.47 20.41
N LYS A 255 52.86 1.73 20.07
CA LYS A 255 52.96 2.82 21.06
C LYS A 255 51.62 3.14 21.70
N GLY A 256 50.54 3.16 20.91
CA GLY A 256 49.17 3.38 21.37
C GLY A 256 48.54 2.17 22.07
N LYS A 257 49.21 1.01 22.07
CA LYS A 257 48.66 -0.29 22.52
C LYS A 257 47.33 -0.63 21.83
N ILE A 258 47.26 -0.36 20.54
CA ILE A 258 46.09 -0.58 19.70
C ILE A 258 46.29 -1.91 18.98
N ASP A 259 45.42 -2.87 19.25
CA ASP A 259 45.43 -4.19 18.61
C ASP A 259 44.40 -4.20 17.47
N THR A 260 44.89 -4.16 16.23
CA THR A 260 44.07 -4.16 15.02
C THR A 260 44.86 -4.75 13.87
N ASN A 261 44.16 -5.33 12.90
CA ASN A 261 44.76 -5.76 11.65
C ASN A 261 45.19 -4.54 10.83
N LEU A 262 46.39 -4.64 10.25
CA LEU A 262 46.91 -3.74 9.24
C LEU A 262 46.89 -4.47 7.89
N ASP A 263 46.10 -3.96 6.96
CA ASP A 263 45.97 -4.52 5.62
C ASP A 263 46.68 -3.61 4.63
N ALA A 264 47.91 -3.97 4.24
CA ALA A 264 48.73 -3.16 3.35
C ALA A 264 48.69 -3.67 1.91
N LYS A 265 48.54 -2.74 0.96
CA LYS A 265 48.58 -3.02 -0.48
C LYS A 265 49.23 -1.86 -1.23
N TYR A 266 49.81 -2.16 -2.37
CA TYR A 266 50.39 -1.15 -3.26
C TYR A 266 49.80 -1.23 -4.67
N THR A 267 49.83 -0.11 -5.37
CA THR A 267 49.44 0.01 -6.78
C THR A 267 50.55 0.75 -7.52
N ALA A 268 51.16 0.06 -8.49
CA ALA A 268 52.32 0.57 -9.22
C ALA A 268 52.00 1.88 -9.96
N GLN A 269 50.85 1.98 -10.62
CA GLN A 269 50.44 3.20 -11.32
C GLN A 269 48.97 3.49 -11.04
N ASP A 270 48.70 4.56 -10.28
CA ASP A 270 47.34 4.98 -9.89
C ASP A 270 46.61 5.68 -11.05
N TRP A 271 46.29 4.92 -12.10
CA TRP A 271 45.59 5.44 -13.28
C TRP A 271 44.16 5.86 -12.97
N GLU A 272 43.48 5.18 -12.05
CA GLU A 272 42.14 5.54 -11.58
C GLU A 272 42.16 6.87 -10.82
N GLY A 273 43.07 7.03 -9.85
CA GLY A 273 43.25 8.29 -9.15
C GLY A 273 43.68 9.43 -10.08
N PHE A 274 44.53 9.14 -11.08
CA PHE A 274 44.90 10.12 -12.10
C PHE A 274 43.68 10.60 -12.89
N GLN A 275 42.84 9.67 -13.35
CA GLN A 275 41.60 9.99 -14.05
C GLN A 275 40.67 10.84 -13.18
N GLU A 276 40.49 10.49 -11.89
CA GLU A 276 39.65 11.22 -10.96
C GLU A 276 40.14 12.67 -10.77
N LEU A 277 41.44 12.85 -10.49
CA LEU A 277 42.02 14.18 -10.30
C LEU A 277 41.93 15.04 -11.56
N VAL A 278 42.20 14.47 -12.74
CA VAL A 278 42.07 15.19 -14.02
C VAL A 278 40.60 15.61 -14.24
N SER A 279 39.64 14.73 -13.96
CA SER A 279 38.21 15.03 -14.15
C SER A 279 37.72 16.20 -13.29
N LYS A 280 38.30 16.37 -12.10
CA LYS A 280 37.98 17.44 -11.13
C LYS A 280 38.81 18.72 -11.35
N SER A 281 39.81 18.68 -12.23
CA SER A 281 40.73 19.80 -12.46
C SER A 281 40.18 20.84 -13.45
N ASN A 282 40.83 22.01 -13.47
CA ASN A 282 40.58 23.09 -14.44
C ASN A 282 41.57 23.08 -15.61
N LEU A 283 42.15 21.92 -15.94
CA LEU A 283 43.12 21.80 -17.03
C LEU A 283 42.48 22.12 -18.39
N GLN A 284 43.21 22.88 -19.21
CA GLN A 284 42.76 23.34 -20.53
C GLN A 284 42.38 22.19 -21.47
N ASP A 285 43.15 21.09 -21.49
CA ASP A 285 42.91 19.93 -22.35
C ASP A 285 42.44 18.68 -21.57
N LYS A 286 41.68 18.87 -20.48
CA LYS A 286 41.22 17.76 -19.63
C LYS A 286 40.46 16.66 -20.40
N ASP A 287 39.59 17.04 -21.34
CA ASP A 287 38.75 16.10 -22.08
C ASP A 287 39.58 15.25 -23.06
N LEU A 288 40.68 15.81 -23.57
CA LEU A 288 41.63 15.07 -24.39
C LEU A 288 42.35 14.02 -23.54
N ILE A 289 42.83 14.40 -22.35
CA ILE A 289 43.52 13.48 -21.42
C ILE A 289 42.58 12.33 -21.00
N LEU A 290 41.34 12.64 -20.62
CA LEU A 290 40.34 11.63 -20.27
C LEU A 290 40.03 10.68 -21.44
N ARG A 291 39.99 11.21 -22.68
CA ARG A 291 39.81 10.39 -23.88
C ARG A 291 40.99 9.43 -24.10
N VAL A 292 42.23 9.91 -23.93
CA VAL A 292 43.44 9.07 -24.02
C VAL A 292 43.39 7.93 -23.00
N LEU A 293 43.00 8.21 -21.75
CA LEU A 293 42.85 7.19 -20.71
C LEU A 293 41.79 6.12 -21.05
N SER A 294 40.71 6.52 -21.74
CA SER A 294 39.65 5.59 -22.19
C SER A 294 40.03 4.78 -23.43
N MET A 295 40.89 5.33 -24.30
CA MET A 295 41.21 4.76 -25.60
C MET A 295 42.30 3.70 -25.53
N TYR A 296 43.28 3.91 -24.66
CA TYR A 296 44.40 3.00 -24.45
C TYR A 296 44.23 2.28 -23.12
N ASN A 297 44.50 0.98 -23.08
CA ASN A 297 44.53 0.19 -21.84
C ASN A 297 45.95 -0.17 -21.41
N ASP A 298 46.89 -0.14 -22.36
CA ASP A 298 48.30 -0.40 -22.08
C ASP A 298 48.91 0.79 -21.31
N PRO A 299 49.52 0.55 -20.13
CA PRO A 299 50.05 1.63 -19.30
C PRO A 299 51.22 2.41 -19.93
N GLU A 300 52.09 1.75 -20.69
CA GLU A 300 53.23 2.41 -21.35
C GLU A 300 52.74 3.31 -22.49
N GLN A 301 51.75 2.84 -23.25
CA GLN A 301 51.09 3.62 -24.28
C GLN A 301 50.33 4.82 -23.70
N ARG A 302 49.58 4.65 -22.60
CA ARG A 302 48.92 5.76 -21.90
C ARG A 302 49.90 6.84 -21.48
N GLU A 303 51.01 6.44 -20.85
CA GLU A 303 52.04 7.37 -20.38
C GLU A 303 52.69 8.14 -21.53
N ALA A 304 53.02 7.46 -22.64
CA ALA A 304 53.62 8.08 -23.82
C ALA A 304 52.67 9.11 -24.47
N GLU A 305 51.40 8.74 -24.69
CA GLU A 305 50.41 9.63 -25.29
C GLU A 305 50.13 10.86 -24.42
N ILE A 306 50.06 10.69 -23.09
CA ILE A 306 49.89 11.81 -22.15
C ILE A 306 51.10 12.73 -22.14
N LYS A 307 52.33 12.19 -22.19
CA LYS A 307 53.56 12.98 -22.28
C LYS A 307 53.67 13.78 -23.57
N ASN A 308 53.11 13.27 -24.67
CA ASN A 308 53.11 13.95 -25.96
C ASN A 308 52.14 15.15 -26.02
N ILE A 309 51.21 15.29 -25.06
CA ILE A 309 50.36 16.49 -24.89
C ILE A 309 51.19 17.59 -24.18
N SER A 310 52.22 18.06 -24.88
CA SER A 310 53.37 18.78 -24.32
C SER A 310 53.03 20.13 -23.65
N SER A 311 51.95 20.80 -24.07
CA SER A 311 51.49 22.07 -23.49
C SER A 311 50.86 21.91 -22.09
N VAL A 312 50.27 20.75 -21.78
CA VAL A 312 49.52 20.51 -20.53
C VAL A 312 50.26 19.59 -19.59
N TYR A 313 51.24 18.81 -20.09
CA TYR A 313 52.04 17.91 -19.27
C TYR A 313 52.77 18.62 -18.13
N LYS A 314 53.24 19.86 -18.33
CA LYS A 314 53.87 20.64 -17.25
C LYS A 314 52.90 20.90 -16.10
N THR A 315 51.68 21.35 -16.40
CA THR A 315 50.64 21.57 -15.39
C THR A 315 50.22 20.26 -14.73
N LEU A 316 50.14 19.15 -15.47
CA LEU A 316 49.93 17.82 -14.90
C LEU A 316 51.05 17.42 -13.92
N ALA A 317 52.31 17.66 -14.29
CA ALA A 317 53.48 17.34 -13.47
C ALA A 317 53.59 18.20 -12.21
N ASP A 318 53.15 19.45 -12.27
CA ASP A 318 53.22 20.40 -11.17
C ASP A 318 52.01 20.31 -10.23
N GLU A 319 50.81 20.02 -10.76
CA GLU A 319 49.56 20.10 -9.98
C GLU A 319 48.90 18.75 -9.70
N ILE A 320 48.97 17.77 -10.62
CA ILE A 320 48.21 16.50 -10.52
C ILE A 320 49.09 15.34 -10.05
N LEU A 321 50.18 15.07 -10.77
CA LEU A 321 51.07 13.94 -10.50
C LEU A 321 51.63 13.93 -9.06
N PRO A 322 51.96 15.07 -8.43
CA PRO A 322 52.40 15.08 -7.04
C PRO A 322 51.34 14.54 -6.07
N GLN A 323 50.05 14.80 -6.32
CA GLN A 323 48.94 14.31 -5.49
C GLN A 323 48.78 12.78 -5.56
N LEU A 324 49.29 12.14 -6.61
CA LEU A 324 49.24 10.68 -6.76
C LEU A 324 50.35 9.95 -6.02
N ARG A 325 51.40 10.66 -5.61
CA ARG A 325 52.53 10.10 -4.88
C ARG A 325 52.17 10.03 -3.39
N ARG A 326 51.29 9.10 -3.02
CA ARG A 326 50.76 9.02 -1.65
C ARG A 326 50.71 7.60 -1.11
N ALA A 327 50.71 7.49 0.21
CA ALA A 327 50.14 6.35 0.92
C ALA A 327 48.89 6.84 1.62
N ARG A 328 47.75 6.26 1.28
CA ARG A 328 46.46 6.53 1.93
C ARG A 328 46.27 5.55 3.07
N LEU A 329 46.02 6.09 4.25
CA LEU A 329 45.58 5.37 5.43
C LEU A 329 44.06 5.44 5.51
N THR A 330 43.41 4.32 5.80
CA THR A 330 41.96 4.25 6.04
C THR A 330 41.73 3.43 7.30
N ALA A 331 41.24 4.04 8.37
CA ALA A 331 40.79 3.34 9.57
C ALA A 331 39.30 3.07 9.43
N ASN A 332 38.91 1.81 9.21
CA ASN A 332 37.50 1.43 9.13
C ASN A 332 37.00 1.06 10.53
N TYR A 333 35.90 1.63 10.97
CA TYR A 333 35.32 1.36 12.27
C TYR A 333 33.80 1.34 12.23
N ASP A 334 33.21 0.63 13.19
CA ASP A 334 31.78 0.64 13.45
C ASP A 334 31.48 1.65 14.55
N ILE A 335 30.44 2.45 14.38
CA ILE A 335 29.78 3.23 15.43
C ILE A 335 28.63 2.36 15.97
N ILE A 336 28.67 2.07 17.26
CA ILE A 336 27.74 1.19 17.96
C ILE A 336 26.73 2.07 18.72
N GLY A 337 25.48 2.03 18.27
CA GLY A 337 24.35 2.63 18.96
C GLY A 337 23.95 1.84 20.21
N ARG A 338 23.12 2.46 21.05
CA ARG A 338 22.62 1.87 22.31
C ARG A 338 21.99 0.49 22.11
N SER A 339 22.10 -0.38 23.11
CA SER A 339 21.40 -1.66 23.17
C SER A 339 19.89 -1.49 23.40
N ASP A 340 19.10 -2.56 23.24
CA ASP A 340 17.65 -2.51 23.52
C ASP A 340 17.34 -2.17 24.97
N ASP A 341 18.13 -2.70 25.90
CA ASP A 341 18.01 -2.41 27.33
C ASP A 341 18.39 -0.95 27.62
N GLU A 342 19.46 -0.45 26.99
CA GLU A 342 19.89 0.94 27.15
C GLU A 342 18.87 1.93 26.57
N ILE A 343 18.25 1.62 25.43
CA ILE A 343 17.19 2.44 24.84
C ILE A 343 15.96 2.46 25.75
N ASN A 344 15.55 1.29 26.26
CA ASN A 344 14.40 1.20 27.17
C ASN A 344 14.65 1.94 28.49
N GLU A 345 15.85 1.81 29.06
CA GLU A 345 16.21 2.49 30.29
C GLU A 345 16.32 4.00 30.10
N ALA A 346 16.93 4.44 29.00
CA ALA A 346 16.99 5.85 28.64
C ALA A 346 15.58 6.43 28.42
N PHE A 347 14.66 5.68 27.80
CA PHE A 347 13.27 6.13 27.65
C PHE A 347 12.57 6.32 29.01
N ASN A 348 12.81 5.41 29.97
CA ASN A 348 12.21 5.47 31.29
C ASN A 348 12.81 6.59 32.18
N SER A 349 14.11 6.89 32.01
CA SER A 349 14.86 7.79 32.89
C SER A 349 15.03 9.21 32.33
N ASP A 350 15.57 9.37 31.12
CA ASP A 350 15.72 10.65 30.43
C ASP A 350 15.57 10.49 28.90
N PRO A 351 14.33 10.46 28.37
CA PRO A 351 14.09 10.22 26.94
C PRO A 351 14.65 11.30 26.01
N LYS A 352 15.14 12.45 26.54
CA LYS A 352 15.73 13.53 25.73
C LYS A 352 17.08 13.15 25.13
N VAL A 353 17.75 12.14 25.68
CA VAL A 353 19.05 11.65 25.20
C VAL A 353 18.92 10.70 24.01
N LEU A 354 17.69 10.25 23.72
CA LEU A 354 17.37 9.37 22.62
C LEU A 354 17.08 10.19 21.36
N SER A 355 17.70 9.79 20.26
CA SER A 355 17.36 10.29 18.93
C SER A 355 15.93 9.90 18.53
N VAL A 356 15.40 10.55 17.50
CA VAL A 356 14.09 10.18 16.94
C VAL A 356 14.05 8.73 16.46
N GLU A 357 15.14 8.23 15.86
CA GLU A 357 15.22 6.84 15.39
C GLU A 357 15.21 5.85 16.55
N GLU A 358 15.94 6.13 17.64
CA GLU A 358 15.91 5.28 18.84
C GLU A 358 14.53 5.27 19.49
N LEU A 359 13.82 6.41 19.56
CA LEU A 359 12.47 6.46 20.12
C LEU A 359 11.46 5.70 19.26
N LEU A 360 11.50 5.86 17.94
CA LEU A 360 10.62 5.12 17.03
C LEU A 360 10.92 3.62 17.08
N TYR A 361 12.21 3.25 17.12
CA TYR A 361 12.65 1.88 17.29
C TYR A 361 12.21 1.29 18.64
N ALA A 362 12.27 2.07 19.74
CA ALA A 362 11.84 1.63 21.06
C ALA A 362 10.38 1.14 21.09
N ALA A 363 9.51 1.73 20.27
CA ALA A 363 8.12 1.29 20.14
C ALA A 363 7.97 -0.10 19.51
N THR A 364 8.96 -0.54 18.72
CA THR A 364 9.00 -1.88 18.11
C THR A 364 9.43 -2.97 19.11
N LEU A 365 10.09 -2.59 20.21
CA LEU A 365 10.58 -3.49 21.24
C LEU A 365 9.48 -3.99 22.20
N THR A 366 8.23 -3.54 22.02
CA THR A 366 7.11 -3.91 22.89
C THR A 366 5.86 -4.26 22.09
N ASN A 367 5.04 -5.15 22.64
CA ASN A 367 3.70 -5.46 22.14
C ASN A 367 2.60 -4.76 22.94
N ASP A 368 2.95 -4.01 24.01
CA ASP A 368 2.00 -3.26 24.81
C ASP A 368 1.64 -1.93 24.13
N ASN A 369 0.40 -1.80 23.69
CA ASN A 369 -0.10 -0.60 23.01
C ASN A 369 -0.03 0.65 23.90
N ALA A 370 -0.19 0.52 25.22
CA ALA A 370 -0.08 1.66 26.13
C ALA A 370 1.36 2.19 26.19
N ARG A 371 2.34 1.28 26.22
CA ARG A 371 3.77 1.64 26.14
C ARG A 371 4.10 2.25 24.78
N LYS A 372 3.60 1.71 23.66
CA LYS A 372 3.79 2.31 22.33
C LYS A 372 3.22 3.72 22.26
N GLU A 373 1.99 3.93 22.73
CA GLU A 373 1.35 5.26 22.76
C GLU A 373 2.16 6.24 23.62
N ALA A 374 2.67 5.81 24.78
CA ALA A 374 3.55 6.64 25.62
C ALA A 374 4.85 7.04 24.90
N ILE A 375 5.48 6.09 24.20
CA ILE A 375 6.70 6.34 23.41
C ILE A 375 6.41 7.34 22.29
N PHE A 376 5.41 7.09 21.44
CA PHE A 376 5.11 7.99 20.33
C PHE A 376 4.67 9.37 20.81
N ASN A 377 3.86 9.47 21.86
CA ASN A 377 3.53 10.76 22.47
C ASN A 377 4.80 11.50 22.91
N LYS A 378 5.76 10.80 23.53
CA LYS A 378 7.03 11.41 23.90
C LYS A 378 7.84 11.84 22.67
N THR A 379 7.86 11.04 21.61
CA THR A 379 8.50 11.39 20.34
C THR A 379 7.89 12.65 19.74
N THR A 380 6.57 12.81 19.73
CA THR A 380 5.93 14.05 19.23
C THR A 380 6.28 15.29 20.05
N GLN A 381 6.56 15.13 21.35
CA GLN A 381 6.99 16.24 22.21
C GLN A 381 8.44 16.66 21.95
N LEU A 382 9.33 15.69 21.74
CA LEU A 382 10.77 15.92 21.56
C LEU A 382 11.12 16.27 20.11
N TYR A 383 10.39 15.68 19.16
CA TYR A 383 10.60 15.79 17.71
C TYR A 383 9.29 16.18 17.01
N PRO A 384 8.73 17.38 17.29
CA PRO A 384 7.40 17.77 16.82
C PRO A 384 7.25 17.92 15.30
N ASN A 385 8.35 17.93 14.56
CA ASN A 385 8.37 18.02 13.10
C ASN A 385 8.50 16.65 12.41
N ASP A 386 8.69 15.56 13.17
CA ASP A 386 8.70 14.21 12.61
C ASP A 386 7.26 13.70 12.45
N PHE A 387 6.88 13.31 11.23
CA PHE A 387 5.52 12.86 10.94
C PHE A 387 5.22 11.45 11.47
N ARG A 388 6.25 10.60 11.66
CA ARG A 388 6.12 9.15 11.86
C ARG A 388 5.44 8.83 13.18
N ALA A 389 5.80 9.54 14.24
CA ALA A 389 5.17 9.36 15.56
C ALA A 389 3.66 9.72 15.53
N TYR A 390 3.27 10.80 14.84
CA TYR A 390 1.85 11.12 14.64
C TYR A 390 1.16 10.04 13.81
N ASN A 391 1.77 9.58 12.72
CA ASN A 391 1.22 8.50 11.91
C ASN A 391 0.99 7.23 12.75
N ASN A 392 1.98 6.83 13.55
CA ASN A 392 1.91 5.60 14.31
C ASN A 392 0.96 5.70 15.52
N LEU A 393 0.76 6.90 16.10
CA LEU A 393 -0.37 7.15 17.02
C LEU A 393 -1.72 6.97 16.33
N GLY A 394 -1.83 7.42 15.07
CA GLY A 394 -3.03 7.21 14.25
C GLY A 394 -3.28 5.74 13.98
N GLU A 395 -2.25 4.95 13.69
CA GLU A 395 -2.33 3.50 13.51
C GLU A 395 -2.86 2.80 14.77
N LEU A 396 -2.30 3.11 15.95
CA LEU A 396 -2.79 2.58 17.23
C LEU A 396 -4.26 2.94 17.49
N ALA A 397 -4.65 4.19 17.22
CA ALA A 397 -6.03 4.64 17.38
C ALA A 397 -6.98 3.92 16.40
N PHE A 398 -6.54 3.69 15.17
CA PHE A 398 -7.32 2.98 14.15
C PHE A 398 -7.52 1.52 14.54
N ALA A 399 -6.46 0.84 15.00
CA ALA A 399 -6.53 -0.52 15.51
C ALA A 399 -7.41 -0.66 16.76
N ALA A 400 -7.53 0.40 17.56
CA ALA A 400 -8.46 0.47 18.69
C ALA A 400 -9.92 0.74 18.28
N GLY A 401 -10.21 0.89 16.98
CA GLY A 401 -11.54 1.18 16.44
C GLY A 401 -11.93 2.66 16.49
N ASP A 402 -11.05 3.56 16.94
CA ASP A 402 -11.30 5.00 17.00
C ASP A 402 -10.81 5.69 15.73
N ALA A 403 -11.55 5.49 14.64
CA ALA A 403 -11.23 6.05 13.33
C ALA A 403 -11.20 7.60 13.34
N ALA A 404 -11.96 8.24 14.23
CA ALA A 404 -11.99 9.71 14.34
C ALA A 404 -10.69 10.24 14.98
N LYS A 405 -10.24 9.64 16.08
CA LYS A 405 -8.93 9.96 16.69
C LYS A 405 -7.78 9.63 15.74
N ALA A 406 -7.87 8.50 15.03
CA ALA A 406 -6.89 8.12 14.02
C ALA A 406 -6.76 9.16 12.91
N GLU A 407 -7.89 9.59 12.32
CA GLU A 407 -7.90 10.63 11.29
C GLU A 407 -7.27 11.94 11.78
N ASN A 408 -7.50 12.32 13.04
CA ASN A 408 -6.88 13.52 13.61
C ASN A 408 -5.35 13.40 13.62
N TYR A 409 -4.81 12.28 14.09
CA TYR A 409 -3.37 12.04 14.09
C TYR A 409 -2.78 11.96 12.68
N PHE A 410 -3.44 11.29 11.74
CA PHE A 410 -2.98 11.24 10.36
C PHE A 410 -2.98 12.63 9.71
N LYS A 411 -3.94 13.50 10.02
CA LYS A 411 -3.92 14.91 9.59
C LYS A 411 -2.77 15.70 10.21
N GLN A 412 -2.45 15.45 11.47
CA GLN A 412 -1.25 16.03 12.10
C GLN A 412 0.03 15.54 11.40
N ALA A 413 0.14 14.25 11.10
CA ALA A 413 1.26 13.69 10.33
C ALA A 413 1.37 14.34 8.93
N ALA A 414 0.24 14.50 8.23
CA ALA A 414 0.18 15.15 6.93
C ALA A 414 0.62 16.62 6.98
N SER A 415 0.36 17.32 8.10
CA SER A 415 0.84 18.70 8.29
C SER A 415 2.37 18.79 8.39
N LYS A 416 3.04 17.69 8.75
CA LYS A 416 4.51 17.60 8.84
C LYS A 416 5.12 17.09 7.53
N ASN A 417 4.48 16.11 6.90
CA ASN A 417 4.87 15.60 5.60
C ASN A 417 3.64 15.14 4.80
N ALA A 418 3.16 16.02 3.91
CA ALA A 418 1.99 15.74 3.07
C ALA A 418 2.27 14.71 1.96
N SER A 419 3.54 14.47 1.63
CA SER A 419 3.96 13.50 0.61
C SER A 419 4.27 12.11 1.15
N ALA A 420 4.22 11.91 2.48
CA ALA A 420 4.48 10.61 3.08
C ALA A 420 3.47 9.56 2.58
N PRO A 421 3.93 8.46 1.96
CA PRO A 421 3.04 7.43 1.43
C PRO A 421 2.13 6.81 2.50
N GLU A 422 2.67 6.54 3.70
CA GLU A 422 1.95 5.91 4.81
C GLU A 422 0.79 6.78 5.28
N VAL A 423 1.03 8.08 5.39
CA VAL A 423 0.01 9.06 5.78
C VAL A 423 -1.12 9.12 4.76
N ASN A 424 -0.77 9.11 3.46
CA ASN A 424 -1.75 9.09 2.38
C ASN A 424 -2.54 7.77 2.36
N ALA A 425 -1.90 6.63 2.59
CA ALA A 425 -2.58 5.34 2.72
C ALA A 425 -3.64 5.38 3.83
N ASN A 426 -3.27 5.92 4.98
CA ASN A 426 -4.09 5.98 6.18
C ASN A 426 -5.26 6.96 6.08
N LEU A 427 -5.03 8.14 5.51
CA LEU A 427 -6.12 9.08 5.21
C LEU A 427 -7.09 8.48 4.19
N GLY A 428 -6.58 7.80 3.17
CA GLY A 428 -7.41 7.06 2.21
C GLY A 428 -8.30 6.03 2.90
N LEU A 429 -7.76 5.26 3.85
CA LEU A 429 -8.53 4.30 4.64
C LEU A 429 -9.60 4.99 5.50
N CYS A 430 -9.30 6.11 6.13
CA CYS A 430 -10.29 6.89 6.89
C CYS A 430 -11.44 7.38 5.99
N GLU A 431 -11.14 7.84 4.76
CA GLU A 431 -12.18 8.23 3.79
C GLU A 431 -13.03 7.03 3.36
N LEU A 432 -12.46 5.83 3.21
CA LEU A 432 -13.23 4.62 2.92
C LEU A 432 -14.18 4.24 4.06
N VAL A 433 -13.74 4.37 5.32
CA VAL A 433 -14.60 4.16 6.51
C VAL A 433 -15.78 5.14 6.50
N LYS A 434 -15.57 6.38 6.06
CA LYS A 434 -16.62 7.41 5.91
C LYS A 434 -17.49 7.23 4.66
N GLY A 435 -17.15 6.31 3.76
CA GLY A 435 -17.83 6.11 2.47
C GLY A 435 -17.45 7.12 1.38
N ASN A 436 -16.44 7.96 1.60
CA ASN A 436 -15.97 8.98 0.66
C ASN A 436 -15.01 8.40 -0.39
N VAL A 437 -15.52 7.55 -1.27
CA VAL A 437 -14.72 6.77 -2.24
C VAL A 437 -13.82 7.64 -3.12
N ALA A 438 -14.30 8.80 -3.60
CA ALA A 438 -13.52 9.69 -4.46
C ALA A 438 -12.34 10.36 -3.72
N ALA A 439 -12.54 10.74 -2.45
CA ALA A 439 -11.48 11.30 -1.62
C ALA A 439 -10.44 10.22 -1.29
N ALA A 440 -10.89 9.01 -0.97
CA ALA A 440 -10.02 7.86 -0.75
C ALA A 440 -9.13 7.58 -1.95
N GLU A 441 -9.69 7.54 -3.17
CA GLU A 441 -8.94 7.33 -4.41
C GLU A 441 -7.83 8.38 -4.62
N THR A 442 -8.12 9.64 -4.31
CA THR A 442 -7.13 10.73 -4.41
C THR A 442 -5.95 10.54 -3.46
N TYR A 443 -6.22 10.15 -2.21
CA TYR A 443 -5.18 9.87 -1.22
C TYR A 443 -4.39 8.61 -1.60
N LEU A 444 -5.07 7.53 -1.97
CA LEU A 444 -4.44 6.25 -2.29
C LEU A 444 -3.60 6.31 -3.57
N GLY A 445 -3.91 7.22 -4.51
CA GLY A 445 -3.04 7.52 -5.65
C GLY A 445 -1.65 8.05 -5.28
N LYS A 446 -1.46 8.51 -4.03
CA LYS A 446 -0.19 9.02 -3.48
C LYS A 446 0.46 8.08 -2.47
N ALA A 447 -0.13 6.90 -2.24
CA ALA A 447 0.28 5.97 -1.21
C ALA A 447 1.33 4.93 -1.68
N THR A 448 1.85 5.06 -2.90
CA THR A 448 2.84 4.13 -3.46
C THR A 448 4.07 4.03 -2.55
N GLY A 449 4.43 2.82 -2.15
CA GLY A 449 5.55 2.54 -1.26
C GLY A 449 5.18 2.39 0.21
N ALA A 450 3.95 2.74 0.61
CA ALA A 450 3.48 2.48 1.97
C ALA A 450 3.28 0.98 2.21
N ASN A 451 3.64 0.49 3.40
CA ASN A 451 3.59 -0.94 3.71
C ASN A 451 2.18 -1.56 3.62
N ALA A 452 1.13 -0.79 3.95
CA ALA A 452 -0.28 -1.22 3.88
C ALA A 452 -1.02 -0.66 2.65
N ALA A 453 -0.30 -0.13 1.64
CA ALA A 453 -0.92 0.45 0.45
C ALA A 453 -1.83 -0.55 -0.29
N GLY A 454 -1.38 -1.80 -0.43
CA GLY A 454 -2.14 -2.85 -1.11
C GLY A 454 -3.47 -3.17 -0.42
N GLU A 455 -3.47 -3.18 0.91
CA GLU A 455 -4.67 -3.43 1.71
C GLU A 455 -5.67 -2.26 1.58
N ALA A 456 -5.20 -1.02 1.67
CA ALA A 456 -6.04 0.15 1.51
C ALA A 456 -6.62 0.27 0.09
N LEU A 457 -5.82 -0.01 -0.95
CA LEU A 457 -6.28 -0.10 -2.34
C LEU A 457 -7.27 -1.25 -2.55
N GLY A 458 -7.06 -2.40 -1.90
CA GLY A 458 -8.00 -3.52 -1.92
C GLY A 458 -9.39 -3.10 -1.42
N ASN A 459 -9.45 -2.37 -0.31
CA ASN A 459 -10.71 -1.84 0.22
C ASN A 459 -11.36 -0.82 -0.73
N LEU A 460 -10.56 0.05 -1.37
CA LEU A 460 -11.07 0.96 -2.41
C LEU A 460 -11.72 0.18 -3.55
N TYR A 461 -11.07 -0.87 -4.04
CA TYR A 461 -11.60 -1.68 -5.13
C TYR A 461 -12.86 -2.46 -4.75
N ILE A 462 -13.02 -2.90 -3.49
CA ILE A 462 -14.31 -3.43 -3.00
C ILE A 462 -15.40 -2.37 -3.16
N LYS A 463 -15.14 -1.14 -2.69
CA LYS A 463 -16.09 -0.02 -2.78
C LYS A 463 -16.38 0.46 -4.20
N GLN A 464 -15.51 0.12 -5.16
CA GLN A 464 -15.73 0.37 -6.59
C GLN A 464 -16.38 -0.82 -7.32
N GLY A 465 -16.65 -1.94 -6.64
CA GLY A 465 -17.18 -3.16 -7.27
C GLY A 465 -16.17 -3.95 -8.10
N GLN A 466 -14.86 -3.66 -7.96
CA GLN A 466 -13.77 -4.23 -8.75
C GLN A 466 -13.11 -5.40 -8.00
N TYR A 467 -13.86 -6.48 -7.76
CA TYR A 467 -13.45 -7.53 -6.81
C TYR A 467 -12.17 -8.29 -7.21
N ASP A 468 -11.94 -8.57 -8.50
CA ASP A 468 -10.70 -9.23 -8.94
C ASP A 468 -9.47 -8.35 -8.68
N ARG A 469 -9.60 -7.02 -8.91
CA ARG A 469 -8.54 -6.06 -8.58
C ARG A 469 -8.33 -5.95 -7.08
N ALA A 470 -9.41 -6.01 -6.29
CA ALA A 470 -9.34 -6.04 -4.84
C ALA A 470 -8.53 -7.26 -4.35
N VAL A 471 -8.88 -8.46 -4.81
CA VAL A 471 -8.17 -9.71 -4.45
C VAL A 471 -6.68 -9.62 -4.79
N ASN A 472 -6.33 -9.10 -5.97
CA ASN A 472 -4.93 -8.92 -6.36
C ASN A 472 -4.20 -7.91 -5.47
N SER A 473 -4.87 -6.83 -5.06
CA SER A 473 -4.27 -5.77 -4.25
C SER A 473 -4.03 -6.20 -2.80
N PHE A 474 -4.94 -7.01 -2.24
CA PHE A 474 -4.74 -7.62 -0.92
C PHE A 474 -3.59 -8.63 -0.91
N GLY A 475 -3.30 -9.29 -2.04
CA GLY A 475 -2.26 -10.31 -2.13
C GLY A 475 -2.47 -11.42 -1.10
N ASP A 476 -1.51 -11.55 -0.19
CA ASP A 476 -1.51 -12.55 0.89
C ASP A 476 -2.02 -12.01 2.25
N ALA A 477 -2.60 -10.81 2.29
CA ALA A 477 -3.17 -10.26 3.52
C ALA A 477 -4.20 -11.21 4.15
N LYS A 478 -4.10 -11.39 5.46
CA LYS A 478 -4.99 -12.24 6.26
C LYS A 478 -5.94 -11.36 7.08
N THR A 479 -6.87 -10.72 6.37
CA THR A 479 -7.81 -9.75 6.95
C THR A 479 -9.25 -10.01 6.49
N ASN A 480 -10.20 -9.47 7.25
CA ASN A 480 -11.62 -9.55 6.91
C ASN A 480 -11.92 -8.94 5.53
N SER A 481 -11.28 -7.82 5.17
CA SER A 481 -11.43 -7.19 3.85
C SER A 481 -10.92 -8.07 2.72
N ALA A 482 -9.77 -8.72 2.89
CA ALA A 482 -9.23 -9.66 1.90
C ALA A 482 -10.18 -10.85 1.66
N ALA A 483 -10.74 -11.41 2.74
CA ALA A 483 -11.73 -12.48 2.65
C ALA A 483 -13.04 -12.03 2.01
N GLN A 484 -13.53 -10.83 2.35
CA GLN A 484 -14.73 -10.24 1.73
C GLN A 484 -14.55 -10.08 0.22
N ALA A 485 -13.40 -9.55 -0.24
CA ALA A 485 -13.09 -9.47 -1.67
C ALA A 485 -13.12 -10.85 -2.35
N GLN A 486 -12.56 -11.88 -1.69
CA GLN A 486 -12.56 -13.26 -2.19
C GLN A 486 -13.97 -13.86 -2.26
N ILE A 487 -14.84 -13.59 -1.27
CA ILE A 487 -16.25 -13.98 -1.29
C ILE A 487 -17.00 -13.33 -2.46
N LEU A 488 -16.75 -12.04 -2.71
CA LEU A 488 -17.37 -11.28 -3.79
C LEU A 488 -16.86 -11.72 -5.17
N ALA A 489 -15.58 -12.11 -5.27
CA ALA A 489 -14.98 -12.75 -6.44
C ALA A 489 -15.36 -14.24 -6.57
N LYS A 490 -16.17 -14.78 -5.66
CA LYS A 490 -16.65 -16.18 -5.62
C LYS A 490 -15.56 -17.23 -5.39
N ASP A 491 -14.40 -16.84 -4.88
CA ASP A 491 -13.33 -17.74 -4.44
C ASP A 491 -13.51 -18.11 -2.95
N TYR A 492 -14.51 -18.96 -2.69
CA TYR A 492 -14.91 -19.32 -1.33
C TYR A 492 -13.87 -20.17 -0.60
N ASN A 493 -13.07 -20.95 -1.34
CA ASN A 493 -12.01 -21.76 -0.75
C ASN A 493 -10.88 -20.87 -0.22
N LYS A 494 -10.45 -19.89 -1.02
CA LYS A 494 -9.46 -18.91 -0.59
C LYS A 494 -10.01 -18.04 0.55
N ALA A 495 -11.26 -17.59 0.46
CA ALA A 495 -11.91 -16.84 1.54
C ALA A 495 -11.87 -17.60 2.87
N LYS A 496 -12.28 -18.88 2.87
CA LYS A 496 -12.23 -19.75 4.05
C LYS A 496 -10.82 -19.88 4.62
N ALA A 497 -9.82 -20.10 3.76
CA ALA A 497 -8.43 -20.22 4.18
C ALA A 497 -7.91 -18.91 4.79
N THR A 498 -8.22 -17.76 4.17
CA THR A 498 -7.86 -16.43 4.65
C THR A 498 -8.46 -16.16 6.03
N LEU A 499 -9.77 -16.38 6.20
CA LEU A 499 -10.47 -16.18 7.49
C LEU A 499 -9.89 -17.07 8.60
N SER A 500 -9.56 -18.33 8.28
CA SER A 500 -9.00 -19.27 9.25
C SER A 500 -7.56 -18.93 9.69
N ALA A 501 -6.87 -18.07 8.94
CA ALA A 501 -5.50 -17.65 9.20
C ALA A 501 -5.41 -16.26 9.86
N ILE A 502 -6.54 -15.60 10.15
CA ILE A 502 -6.56 -14.34 10.88
C ILE A 502 -6.11 -14.60 12.32
N LYS A 503 -5.05 -13.91 12.76
CA LYS A 503 -4.43 -14.12 14.08
C LYS A 503 -5.39 -13.86 15.25
N ASN A 504 -6.18 -12.79 15.13
CA ASN A 504 -7.15 -12.36 16.14
C ASN A 504 -8.55 -12.27 15.49
N PRO A 505 -9.26 -13.40 15.32
CA PRO A 505 -10.53 -13.42 14.60
C PRO A 505 -11.64 -12.76 15.44
N ASP A 506 -12.30 -11.77 14.88
CA ASP A 506 -13.39 -11.02 15.52
C ASP A 506 -14.77 -11.57 15.15
N ALA A 507 -15.84 -10.87 15.54
CA ALA A 507 -17.22 -11.24 15.19
C ALA A 507 -17.46 -11.16 13.67
N MET A 508 -16.83 -10.20 12.98
CA MET A 508 -16.94 -10.03 11.53
C MET A 508 -16.24 -11.16 10.77
N THR A 509 -15.11 -11.69 11.28
CA THR A 509 -14.44 -12.87 10.75
C THR A 509 -15.40 -14.06 10.71
N ASP A 510 -16.10 -14.32 11.82
CA ASP A 510 -17.05 -15.42 11.92
C ASP A 510 -18.30 -15.16 11.08
N TYR A 511 -18.75 -13.91 10.98
CA TYR A 511 -19.86 -13.51 10.12
C TYR A 511 -19.56 -13.77 8.63
N LEU A 512 -18.37 -13.39 8.16
CA LEU A 512 -17.91 -13.68 6.79
C LEU A 512 -17.77 -15.20 6.55
N MET A 513 -17.35 -15.97 7.56
CA MET A 513 -17.32 -17.43 7.48
C MET A 513 -18.74 -18.02 7.34
N ALA A 514 -19.73 -17.43 8.01
CA ALA A 514 -21.13 -17.81 7.82
C ALA A 514 -21.60 -17.52 6.39
N ILE A 515 -21.24 -16.37 5.80
CA ILE A 515 -21.56 -16.05 4.40
C ILE A 515 -20.93 -17.08 3.45
N VAL A 516 -19.68 -17.48 3.68
CA VAL A 516 -19.05 -18.59 2.94
C VAL A 516 -19.90 -19.87 3.06
N GLY A 517 -20.36 -20.22 4.27
CA GLY A 517 -21.27 -21.34 4.50
C GLY A 517 -22.58 -21.22 3.71
N ALA A 518 -23.20 -20.04 3.70
CA ALA A 518 -24.45 -19.80 3.01
C ALA A 518 -24.31 -19.94 1.48
N ARG A 519 -23.26 -19.34 0.91
CA ARG A 519 -22.94 -19.38 -0.53
C ARG A 519 -22.43 -20.75 -1.01
N THR A 520 -21.94 -21.59 -0.09
CA THR A 520 -21.52 -22.99 -0.37
C THR A 520 -22.56 -24.04 0.04
N ASN A 521 -23.76 -23.62 0.43
CA ASN A 521 -24.87 -24.49 0.84
C ASN A 521 -24.55 -25.40 2.04
N ASN A 522 -23.76 -24.90 2.99
CA ASN A 522 -23.32 -25.61 4.18
C ASN A 522 -24.00 -25.06 5.44
N ALA A 523 -25.20 -25.56 5.75
CA ALA A 523 -26.02 -25.11 6.88
C ALA A 523 -25.31 -25.26 8.24
N SER A 524 -24.49 -26.31 8.42
CA SER A 524 -23.74 -26.51 9.66
C SER A 524 -22.71 -25.40 9.87
N LEU A 525 -22.00 -25.01 8.81
CA LEU A 525 -21.03 -23.91 8.87
C LEU A 525 -21.71 -22.56 9.13
N VAL A 526 -22.89 -22.32 8.53
CA VAL A 526 -23.69 -21.11 8.83
C VAL A 526 -24.04 -21.06 10.32
N SER A 527 -24.64 -22.12 10.85
CA SER A 527 -25.11 -22.15 12.25
C SER A 527 -23.96 -22.00 13.24
N SER A 528 -22.85 -22.73 13.05
CA SER A 528 -21.72 -22.64 13.99
C SER A 528 -21.04 -21.27 13.94
N SER A 529 -20.90 -20.70 12.75
CA SER A 529 -20.20 -19.41 12.57
C SER A 529 -21.04 -18.23 13.06
N ILE A 530 -22.37 -18.22 12.82
CA ILE A 530 -23.24 -17.17 13.37
C ILE A 530 -23.31 -17.23 14.90
N LYS A 531 -23.39 -18.44 15.50
CA LYS A 531 -23.32 -18.59 16.96
C LYS A 531 -22.02 -18.02 17.54
N SER A 532 -20.90 -18.29 16.87
CA SER A 532 -19.60 -17.73 17.25
C SER A 532 -19.57 -16.20 17.12
N ALA A 533 -20.08 -15.66 16.01
CA ALA A 533 -20.17 -14.22 15.79
C ALA A 533 -21.00 -13.52 16.88
N ILE A 534 -22.17 -14.07 17.23
CA ILE A 534 -23.06 -13.54 18.28
C ILE A 534 -22.40 -13.60 19.66
N ALA A 535 -21.65 -14.66 19.95
CA ALA A 535 -20.93 -14.78 21.22
C ALA A 535 -19.85 -13.70 21.38
N LYS A 536 -19.25 -13.24 20.28
CA LYS A 536 -18.25 -12.15 20.26
C LYS A 536 -18.91 -10.76 20.22
N ASP A 537 -20.01 -10.62 19.48
CA ASP A 537 -20.79 -9.39 19.37
C ASP A 537 -22.29 -9.71 19.23
N PRO A 538 -23.10 -9.49 20.28
CA PRO A 538 -24.53 -9.77 20.27
C PRO A 538 -25.31 -9.05 19.16
N SER A 539 -24.82 -7.91 18.64
CA SER A 539 -25.48 -7.17 17.56
C SER A 539 -25.54 -7.97 16.25
N MET A 540 -24.67 -8.97 16.09
CA MET A 540 -24.66 -9.87 14.92
C MET A 540 -25.94 -10.69 14.79
N ALA A 541 -26.70 -10.89 15.87
CA ALA A 541 -27.97 -11.62 15.82
C ALA A 541 -29.01 -10.85 14.99
N GLU A 542 -29.19 -9.56 15.27
CA GLU A 542 -30.09 -8.69 14.51
C GLU A 542 -29.59 -8.52 13.08
N LYS A 543 -28.28 -8.36 12.89
CA LYS A 543 -27.69 -8.28 11.55
C LYS A 543 -27.99 -9.52 10.72
N ALA A 544 -27.72 -10.71 11.26
CA ALA A 544 -27.94 -11.98 10.56
C ALA A 544 -29.42 -12.25 10.26
N ALA A 545 -30.33 -11.88 11.18
CA ALA A 545 -31.77 -12.04 10.97
C ALA A 545 -32.31 -11.18 9.81
N ASN A 546 -31.66 -10.06 9.54
CA ASN A 546 -32.03 -9.11 8.49
C ASN A 546 -31.21 -9.27 7.19
N ASP A 547 -30.22 -10.16 7.18
CA ASP A 547 -29.34 -10.36 6.03
C ASP A 547 -29.88 -11.42 5.08
N ARG A 548 -30.03 -11.05 3.81
CA ARG A 548 -30.54 -11.92 2.75
C ARG A 548 -29.63 -13.09 2.43
N GLU A 549 -28.33 -13.00 2.74
CA GLU A 549 -27.40 -14.14 2.65
C GLU A 549 -27.93 -15.35 3.45
N PHE A 550 -28.67 -15.09 4.53
CA PHE A 550 -29.12 -16.12 5.46
C PHE A 550 -30.61 -16.46 5.38
N ALA A 551 -31.35 -15.89 4.43
CA ALA A 551 -32.80 -16.09 4.34
C ALA A 551 -33.23 -17.58 4.27
N LYS A 552 -32.41 -18.44 3.65
CA LYS A 552 -32.65 -19.89 3.56
C LYS A 552 -32.27 -20.67 4.82
N TYR A 553 -31.59 -20.03 5.77
CA TYR A 553 -31.03 -20.63 6.98
C TYR A 553 -31.63 -20.03 8.26
N ALA A 554 -32.74 -19.29 8.15
CA ALA A 554 -33.39 -18.64 9.29
C ALA A 554 -33.66 -19.60 10.47
N ASP A 555 -34.00 -20.86 10.20
CA ASP A 555 -34.23 -21.87 11.23
C ASP A 555 -32.94 -22.45 11.83
N ALA A 556 -31.80 -22.32 11.15
CA ALA A 556 -30.49 -22.74 11.65
C ALA A 556 -29.78 -21.66 12.50
N ILE A 557 -30.30 -20.42 12.44
CA ILE A 557 -29.77 -19.23 13.12
C ILE A 557 -30.56 -18.91 14.40
N LYS A 558 -31.82 -19.35 14.50
CA LYS A 558 -32.57 -19.42 15.77
C LYS A 558 -31.92 -20.44 16.71
#